data_AF-A0A957T0P1-F1
#
_entry.id   AF-A0A957T0P1-F1
#
_cell.length_a   1.000
_cell.length_b   1.000
_cell.length_c   1.000
_cell.angle_alpha   90.00
_cell.angle_beta   90.00
_cell.angle_gamma   90.00
#
_symmetry.space_group_name_H-M   'P 1'
#
loop_
_entity.id
_entity.type
_entity.pdbx_description
1 polymer ?
#
loop_
_entity_poly.entity_id
_entity_poly.type
_entity_poly.pdbx_seq_one_letter_code
_entity_poly.pdbx_strand_id
1 'polypeptide(L)' 'LVHMEDILVNPALLALYEQSNATGRSHLPALHNGEPFATATGTTIKLAIRDTGTFMDPRARKDWWMGFAME' A
#
# COMPACT_ATOMS: atom_id res chain seq x y z
N LEU A 1 4.45 0.33 -7.81
CA LEU A 1 4.34 -0.22 -6.43
C LEU A 1 4.25 0.95 -5.46
N VAL A 2 3.64 0.81 -4.27
CA VAL A 2 3.55 1.89 -3.28
C VAL A 2 4.39 1.53 -2.07
N HIS A 3 5.21 2.47 -1.58
CA HIS A 3 5.97 2.37 -0.34
C HIS A 3 5.33 3.26 0.72
N MET A 4 5.16 2.73 1.93
CA MET A 4 4.51 3.43 3.05
C MET A 4 5.29 3.23 4.33
N GLU A 5 5.35 4.28 5.15
CA GLU A 5 5.90 4.25 6.50
C GLU A 5 4.96 4.95 7.49
N ASP A 6 5.26 4.80 8.77
CA ASP A 6 4.50 5.38 9.89
C ASP A 6 3.06 4.85 9.96
N ILE A 7 2.89 3.56 9.59
CA ILE A 7 1.62 2.82 9.64
C ILE A 7 1.71 1.58 10.53
N LEU A 8 0.60 1.20 11.14
CA LEU A 8 0.38 -0.08 11.81
C LEU A 8 -0.46 -0.96 10.90
N VAL A 9 0.19 -1.93 10.25
CA VAL A 9 -0.50 -2.91 9.40
C VAL A 9 -1.48 -3.73 10.25
N ASN A 10 -2.67 -3.98 9.71
CA ASN A 10 -3.67 -4.81 10.39
C ASN A 10 -3.06 -6.19 10.71
N PRO A 11 -3.00 -6.59 12.00
CA PRO A 11 -2.32 -7.82 12.40
C PRO A 11 -2.97 -9.07 11.80
N ALA A 12 -4.26 -9.06 11.50
CA ALA A 12 -4.93 -10.18 10.83
C ALA A 12 -4.45 -10.37 9.39
N LEU A 13 -4.14 -9.28 8.69
CA LEU A 13 -3.58 -9.34 7.32
C LEU A 13 -2.14 -9.85 7.33
N LEU A 14 -1.34 -9.40 8.32
CA LEU A 14 0.02 -9.91 8.50
C LEU A 14 0.00 -11.42 8.78
N ALA A 15 -0.85 -11.88 9.71
CA ALA A 15 -0.98 -13.31 10.02
C ALA A 15 -1.41 -14.13 8.79
N LEU A 16 -2.37 -13.64 8.00
CA LEU A 16 -2.81 -14.30 6.77
C LEU A 16 -1.70 -14.36 5.71
N TYR A 17 -0.91 -13.30 5.59
CA TYR A 17 0.26 -13.27 4.71
C TYR A 17 1.34 -14.28 5.14
N GLU A 18 1.65 -14.35 6.44
CA GLU A 18 2.62 -15.28 7.01
C GLU A 18 2.18 -16.74 6.84
N GLN A 19 0.91 -17.05 7.08
CA GLN A 19 0.34 -18.37 6.84
C GLN A 19 0.47 -18.76 5.37
N SER A 20 0.09 -17.86 4.45
CA SER A 20 0.20 -18.10 3.01
C SER A 20 1.65 -18.33 2.58
N ASN A 21 2.60 -17.63 3.21
CA ASN A 21 4.02 -17.83 2.98
C ASN A 21 4.48 -19.23 3.41
N ALA A 22 4.12 -19.63 4.63
CA ALA A 22 4.51 -20.91 5.22
C ALA A 22 3.99 -22.11 4.41
N THR A 23 2.85 -21.97 3.74
CA THR A 23 2.26 -23.03 2.89
C THR A 23 2.76 -23.02 1.45
N GLY A 24 3.86 -22.33 1.14
CA GLY A 24 4.47 -22.34 -0.19
C GLY A 24 3.88 -21.35 -1.20
N ARG A 25 3.13 -20.34 -0.71
CA ARG A 25 2.66 -19.14 -1.43
C ARG A 25 2.35 -19.33 -2.92
N SER A 26 1.19 -19.93 -3.20
CA SER A 26 0.61 -19.91 -4.56
C SER A 26 -0.16 -18.63 -4.85
N HIS A 27 -0.67 -17.96 -3.81
CA HIS A 27 -1.46 -16.73 -3.91
C HIS A 27 -1.13 -15.79 -2.75
N LEU A 28 -1.32 -14.48 -2.96
CA LEU A 28 -1.22 -13.46 -1.92
C LEU A 28 -2.62 -13.03 -1.48
N PRO A 29 -2.82 -12.73 -0.19
CA PRO A 29 -4.04 -12.07 0.25
C PRO A 29 -4.22 -10.74 -0.49
N ALA A 30 -5.43 -10.49 -0.95
CA ALA A 30 -5.83 -9.25 -1.60
C ALA A 30 -6.95 -8.59 -0.78
N LEU A 31 -7.08 -7.28 -0.96
CA LEU A 31 -8.16 -6.48 -0.39
C LEU A 31 -9.02 -5.92 -1.51
N HIS A 32 -10.32 -5.79 -1.24
CA HIS A 32 -11.23 -5.05 -2.09
C HIS A 32 -11.02 -3.53 -1.93
N ASN A 33 -11.47 -2.77 -2.93
CA ASN A 33 -11.48 -1.31 -2.84
C ASN A 33 -12.32 -0.86 -1.63
N GLY A 34 -11.73 0.01 -0.80
CA GLY A 34 -12.36 0.55 0.41
C GLY A 34 -12.10 -0.26 1.67
N GLU A 35 -11.49 -1.44 1.59
CA GLU A 35 -11.09 -2.20 2.78
C GLU A 35 -9.82 -1.62 3.41
N PRO A 36 -9.81 -1.36 4.74
CA PRO A 36 -8.63 -0.82 5.41
C PRO A 36 -7.55 -1.90 5.60
N PHE A 37 -6.30 -1.56 5.30
CA PHE A 37 -5.15 -2.46 5.51
C PHE A 37 -4.25 -2.07 6.70
N ALA A 38 -4.34 -0.83 7.16
CA ALA A 38 -3.49 -0.30 8.23
C ALA A 38 -4.14 0.94 8.88
N THR A 39 -3.61 1.35 10.03
CA THR A 39 -3.87 2.65 10.66
C THR A 39 -2.61 3.50 10.69
N ALA A 40 -2.74 4.83 10.72
CA ALA A 40 -1.58 5.70 10.91
C ALA A 40 -1.07 5.59 12.37
N THR A 41 0.24 5.61 12.55
CA THR A 41 0.87 5.66 13.88
C THR A 41 0.75 7.03 14.55
N GLY A 42 0.41 8.07 13.79
CA GLY A 42 0.23 9.44 14.25
C GLY A 42 -0.65 10.26 13.31
N THR A 43 -0.37 11.55 13.18
CA THR A 43 -1.16 12.48 12.35
C THR A 43 -0.71 12.54 10.89
N THR A 44 0.42 11.93 10.56
CA THR A 44 1.00 11.92 9.20
C THR A 44 1.47 10.52 8.83
N ILE A 45 1.52 10.24 7.53
CA ILE A 45 2.12 9.04 6.94
C ILE A 45 3.15 9.45 5.89
N LYS A 46 4.14 8.59 5.62
CA LYS A 46 5.00 8.75 4.44
C LYS A 46 4.51 7.83 3.34
N LEU A 47 4.42 8.37 2.12
CA LEU A 47 3.94 7.67 0.94
C LEU A 47 4.86 7.98 -0.24
N ALA A 48 5.29 6.95 -0.96
CA ALA A 48 6.03 7.10 -2.22
C ALA A 48 5.53 6.12 -3.27
N ILE A 49 5.56 6.54 -4.53
CA ILE A 49 5.48 5.62 -5.66
C ILE A 49 6.86 5.01 -5.86
N ARG A 50 6.92 3.67 -5.89
CA ARG A 50 8.12 2.93 -6.25
C ARG A 50 7.99 2.49 -7.70
N ASP A 51 8.71 3.18 -8.55
CA ASP A 51 8.93 2.84 -9.96
C ASP A 51 10.41 3.02 -10.30
N THR A 52 10.97 2.13 -11.11
CA THR A 52 12.39 2.16 -11.58
C THR A 52 13.51 2.28 -10.52
N GLY A 53 13.24 1.91 -9.26
CA GLY A 53 14.26 1.85 -8.20
C GLY A 53 14.47 3.15 -7.41
N THR A 54 13.70 4.20 -7.68
CA THR A 54 13.70 5.45 -6.88
C THR A 54 12.29 5.72 -6.32
N PHE A 55 12.21 6.41 -5.18
CA PHE A 55 10.94 6.89 -4.63
C PHE A 55 10.50 8.16 -5.35
N MET A 56 9.26 8.15 -5.84
CA MET A 56 8.65 9.24 -6.60
C MET A 56 7.47 9.85 -5.85
N ASP A 57 7.24 11.15 -6.08
CA ASP A 57 6.19 11.91 -5.39
C ASP A 57 4.80 11.45 -5.85
N PRO A 58 3.98 10.87 -4.96
CA PRO A 58 2.62 10.45 -5.32
C PRO A 58 1.71 11.63 -5.63
N ARG A 59 2.10 12.87 -5.34
CA ARG A 59 1.31 14.07 -5.67
C ARG A 59 1.48 14.52 -7.12
N ALA A 60 2.39 13.92 -7.89
CA ALA A 60 2.53 14.17 -9.32
C ALA A 60 1.34 13.55 -10.09
N ARG A 61 0.19 14.24 -10.05
CA ARG A 61 -1.13 13.66 -10.38
C ARG A 61 -1.22 13.09 -11.79
N LYS A 62 -0.67 13.82 -12.77
CA LYS A 62 -0.67 13.43 -14.19
C LYS A 62 0.01 12.08 -14.45
N ASP A 63 0.93 11.68 -13.57
CA ASP A 63 1.80 10.53 -13.76
C ASP A 63 1.22 9.26 -13.10
N TRP A 64 0.39 9.40 -12.06
CA TRP A 64 0.00 8.26 -11.20
C TRP A 64 -1.50 7.99 -11.06
N TRP A 65 -2.37 9.00 -11.19
CA TRP A 65 -3.79 8.84 -10.83
C TRP A 65 -4.71 9.11 -12.03
N MET A 66 -5.34 8.05 -12.54
CA MET A 66 -6.35 8.16 -13.59
C MET A 66 -7.67 8.68 -13.03
N GLY A 67 -8.38 9.53 -13.79
CA GLY A 67 -9.70 10.06 -13.42
C GLY A 67 -9.68 11.33 -12.55
N PHE A 68 -8.50 11.85 -12.22
CA PHE A 68 -8.38 13.16 -11.58
C PHE A 68 -8.33 14.25 -12.67
N ALA A 69 -9.49 14.63 -13.20
CA ALA A 69 -9.58 15.81 -14.07
C ALA A 69 -9.23 17.07 -13.25
N MET A 70 -8.41 17.96 -13.80
CA MET A 70 -8.29 19.31 -13.24
C MET A 70 -9.63 20.01 -13.49
N GLU A 71 -10.35 20.30 -12.42
CA GLU A 71 -11.41 21.31 -12.42
C GLU A 71 -10.79 22.70 -12.29
#